data_AF-A0AAJ5X9T1-F1
#
_entry.id   AF-A0AAJ5X9T1-F1
#
_cell.length_a   1.000
_cell.length_b   1.000
_cell.length_c   1.000
_cell.angle_alpha   90.00
_cell.angle_beta   90.00
_cell.angle_gamma   90.00
#
_symmetry.space_group_name_H-M   'P 1'
#
loop_
_entity.id
_entity.type
_entity.pdbx_description
1 polymer ?
#
loop_
_entity_poly.entity_id
_entity_poly.type
_entity_poly.pdbx_seq_one_letter_code
_entity_poly.pdbx_strand_id
1 'polypeptide(L)'
;MNKLFTRIAGKIASWSGKPITFVLAFACVLVWAVTGPIFQYSEVWQLVINTGTTIVTFLMVFLVQNSQNRDAGAMQAKLDELLRAVAKAREEFIGIEHLTDVEIEKIRKQMEHGKGSPGNKPGAGETVGHLLKRH
;
A
#
# COMPACT_ATOMS: atom_id res chain seq x y z
N MET A 1 -1.54 -13.64 14.83
CA MET A 1 -0.68 -12.48 15.14
C MET A 1 -1.37 -11.58 16.17
N ASN A 2 -0.72 -11.31 17.29
CA ASN A 2 -1.33 -10.72 18.49
C ASN A 2 -1.95 -9.34 18.22
N LYS A 3 -3.21 -9.16 18.64
CA LYS A 3 -3.96 -7.88 18.63
C LYS A 3 -3.14 -6.71 19.22
N LEU A 4 -2.19 -7.00 20.09
CA LEU A 4 -1.24 -6.05 20.67
C LEU A 4 -0.30 -5.43 19.63
N PHE A 5 0.25 -6.25 18.72
CA PHE A 5 1.10 -5.76 17.62
C PHE A 5 0.32 -4.83 16.70
N THR A 6 -0.91 -5.22 16.32
CA THR A 6 -1.78 -4.39 15.47
C THR A 6 -2.15 -3.06 16.14
N ARG A 7 -2.35 -3.04 17.48
CA ARG A 7 -2.64 -1.81 18.24
C ARG A 7 -1.42 -0.91 18.38
N ILE A 8 -0.25 -1.49 18.66
CA ILE A 8 1.01 -0.74 18.80
C ILE A 8 1.43 -0.18 17.43
N ALA A 9 1.44 -1.02 16.39
CA ALA A 9 1.71 -0.61 15.02
C ALA A 9 0.71 0.45 14.54
N GLY A 10 -0.58 0.31 14.86
CA GLY A 10 -1.60 1.30 14.54
C GLY A 10 -1.40 2.65 15.25
N LYS A 11 -1.01 2.63 16.53
CA LYS A 11 -0.68 3.86 17.28
C LYS A 11 0.58 4.53 16.73
N ILE A 12 1.65 3.76 16.48
CA ILE A 12 2.90 4.27 15.91
C ILE A 12 2.65 4.84 14.51
N ALA A 13 1.93 4.14 13.63
CA ALA A 13 1.57 4.63 12.31
C ALA A 13 0.72 5.90 12.35
N SER A 14 -0.24 5.98 13.29
CA SER A 14 -1.06 7.19 13.48
C SER A 14 -0.27 8.38 14.03
N TRP A 15 0.87 8.14 14.68
CA TRP A 15 1.77 9.18 15.17
C TRP A 15 2.76 9.59 14.10
N SER A 16 3.39 8.65 13.38
CA SER A 16 4.33 8.94 12.30
C SER A 16 3.73 9.80 11.18
N GLY A 17 2.42 9.73 10.94
CA GLY A 17 1.72 10.56 9.95
C GLY A 17 1.25 11.95 10.44
N LYS A 18 1.46 12.32 11.71
CA LYS A 18 0.99 13.61 12.25
C LYS A 18 2.07 14.68 12.12
N PRO A 19 1.73 15.94 11.77
CA PRO A 19 2.69 17.05 11.76
C PRO A 19 3.49 17.21 13.07
N ILE A 20 2.94 16.75 14.19
CA ILE A 20 3.57 16.82 15.50
C ILE A 20 4.81 15.93 15.66
N THR A 21 4.92 14.79 14.96
CA THR A 21 6.14 13.97 14.99
C THR A 21 7.27 14.63 14.23
N PHE A 22 6.98 15.34 13.15
CA PHE A 22 7.98 16.15 12.45
C PHE A 22 8.52 17.27 13.35
N VAL A 23 7.64 17.99 14.04
CA VAL A 23 8.04 19.04 15.00
C VAL A 23 8.90 18.47 16.13
N LEU A 24 8.54 17.31 16.69
CA LEU A 24 9.33 16.64 17.71
C LEU A 24 10.70 16.17 17.19
N ALA A 25 10.74 15.58 15.99
CA ALA A 25 12.00 15.16 15.37
C ALA A 25 12.93 16.35 15.12
N PHE A 26 12.39 17.46 14.61
CA PHE A 26 13.13 18.70 14.40
C PHE A 26 13.65 19.28 15.73
N ALA A 27 12.82 19.31 16.77
CA ALA A 27 13.24 19.73 18.10
C ALA A 27 14.37 18.85 18.66
N CYS A 28 14.31 17.53 18.47
CA CYS A 28 15.40 16.62 18.86
C CYS A 28 16.72 16.94 18.14
N VAL A 29 16.67 17.23 16.82
CA VAL A 29 17.85 17.64 16.05
C VAL A 29 18.42 18.96 16.56
N LEU A 30 17.56 19.93 16.89
CA LEU A 30 18.00 21.21 17.46
C LEU A 30 18.67 21.02 18.83
N VAL A 31 18.09 20.21 19.71
CA VAL A 31 18.69 19.89 21.02
C VAL A 31 20.05 19.24 20.84
N TRP A 32 20.19 18.27 19.93
CA TRP A 32 21.47 17.65 19.60
C TRP A 32 22.50 18.67 19.07
N ALA A 33 22.09 19.58 18.19
CA ALA A 33 22.97 20.60 17.62
C ALA A 33 23.48 21.59 18.69
N VAL A 34 22.61 22.03 19.61
CA VAL A 34 22.93 22.97 20.70
C VAL A 34 23.79 22.31 21.79
N THR A 35 23.63 21.01 22.01
CA THR A 35 24.46 20.25 22.97
C THR A 35 25.81 19.83 22.38
N GLY A 36 25.97 19.86 21.05
CA GLY A 36 27.23 19.55 20.35
C GLY A 36 28.48 20.29 20.82
N PRO A 37 28.46 21.63 21.05
CA PRO A 37 29.60 22.38 21.55
C PRO A 37 30.10 21.92 22.93
N ILE A 38 29.20 21.44 23.80
CA ILE A 38 29.55 20.91 25.14
C ILE A 38 30.40 19.64 24.99
N PHE A 39 30.09 18.82 23.98
CA PHE A 39 30.81 17.58 23.67
C PHE A 39 31.89 17.74 22.60
N GLN A 40 32.25 19.00 22.27
CA GLN A 40 33.21 19.36 21.22
C GLN A 40 32.98 18.66 19.88
N TYR A 41 31.72 18.33 19.56
CA TYR A 41 31.38 17.54 18.37
C TYR A 41 32.22 16.25 18.21
N SER A 42 32.49 15.54 19.32
CA SER A 42 33.29 14.31 19.31
C SER A 42 32.75 13.23 18.36
N GLU A 43 33.64 12.31 17.96
CA GLU A 43 33.29 11.15 17.11
C GLU A 43 32.15 10.32 17.70
N VAL A 44 32.15 10.09 19.01
CA VAL A 44 31.07 9.36 19.71
C VAL A 44 29.74 10.14 19.63
N TRP A 45 29.79 11.46 19.78
CA TRP A 45 28.61 12.32 19.72
C TRP A 45 27.96 12.33 18.33
N GLN A 46 28.76 12.35 17.27
CA GLN A 46 28.29 12.26 15.89
C GLN A 46 27.80 10.83 15.55
N LEU A 47 28.49 9.80 16.04
CA LEU A 47 28.12 8.41 15.85
C LEU A 47 26.72 8.13 16.40
N VAL A 48 26.38 8.63 17.59
CA VAL A 48 25.08 8.40 18.22
C VAL A 48 23.92 8.89 17.33
N ILE A 49 23.99 10.11 16.78
CA ILE A 49 22.91 10.61 15.92
C ILE A 49 22.85 9.88 14.58
N ASN A 50 24.00 9.57 13.99
CA ASN A 50 24.06 8.88 12.70
C ASN A 50 23.53 7.45 12.80
N THR A 51 23.99 6.69 13.81
CA THR A 51 23.51 5.33 14.06
C THR A 51 22.04 5.34 14.45
N GLY A 52 21.60 6.26 15.31
CA GLY A 52 20.19 6.38 15.71
C GLY A 52 19.28 6.68 14.52
N THR A 53 19.64 7.67 13.71
CA THR A 53 18.87 8.06 12.52
C THR A 53 18.83 6.94 11.49
N THR A 54 19.92 6.19 11.33
CA THR A 54 19.97 5.03 10.43
C THR A 54 18.99 3.93 10.86
N ILE A 55 18.97 3.58 12.15
CA ILE A 55 18.02 2.60 12.70
C ILE A 55 16.58 3.08 12.50
N VAL A 56 16.29 4.34 12.84
CA VAL A 56 14.95 4.92 12.67
C VAL A 56 14.54 4.91 11.20
N THR A 57 15.43 5.27 10.29
CA THR A 57 15.18 5.28 8.85
C THR A 57 14.91 3.88 8.33
N PHE A 58 15.71 2.89 8.75
CA PHE A 58 15.50 1.49 8.40
C PHE A 58 14.11 1.00 8.85
N LEU A 59 13.72 1.29 10.08
CA LEU A 59 12.37 0.99 10.58
C LEU A 59 11.27 1.76 9.82
N MET A 60 11.52 3.02 9.48
CA MET A 60 10.59 3.87 8.71
C MET A 60 10.31 3.27 7.33
N VAL A 61 11.31 2.72 6.64
CA VAL A 61 11.11 2.05 5.34
C VAL A 61 10.10 0.91 5.48
N PHE A 62 10.23 0.04 6.49
CA PHE A 62 9.23 -1.03 6.71
C PHE A 62 7.85 -0.50 7.07
N LEU A 63 7.78 0.56 7.89
CA LEU A 63 6.50 1.18 8.26
C LEU A 63 5.79 1.80 7.04
N VAL A 64 6.54 2.53 6.22
CA VAL A 64 6.06 3.15 4.99
C VAL A 64 5.63 2.06 4.01
N GLN A 65 6.44 1.02 3.80
CA GLN A 65 6.08 -0.12 2.95
C GLN A 65 4.82 -0.83 3.46
N ASN A 66 4.67 -1.06 4.77
CA ASN A 66 3.46 -1.67 5.33
C ASN A 66 2.22 -0.80 5.12
N SER A 67 2.33 0.52 5.31
CA SER A 67 1.20 1.44 5.05
C SER A 67 0.87 1.46 3.56
N GLN A 68 1.88 1.61 2.71
CA GLN A 68 1.72 1.65 1.25
C GLN A 68 1.14 0.35 0.70
N ASN A 69 1.58 -0.82 1.18
CA ASN A 69 1.05 -2.11 0.75
C ASN A 69 -0.43 -2.27 1.11
N ARG A 70 -0.83 -1.82 2.30
CA ARG A 70 -2.24 -1.83 2.71
C ARG A 70 -3.09 -0.86 1.89
N ASP A 71 -2.58 0.35 1.67
CA ASP A 71 -3.30 1.38 0.93
C ASP A 71 -3.43 1.01 -0.57
N ALA A 72 -2.41 0.35 -1.14
CA ALA A 72 -2.45 -0.22 -2.49
C ALA A 72 -3.54 -1.30 -2.62
N GLY A 73 -3.60 -2.26 -1.69
CA GLY A 73 -4.66 -3.28 -1.70
C GLY A 73 -6.07 -2.70 -1.54
N ALA A 74 -6.23 -1.68 -0.69
CA ALA A 74 -7.52 -0.99 -0.56
C ALA A 74 -7.91 -0.22 -1.83
N MET A 75 -6.93 0.30 -2.57
CA MET A 75 -7.14 0.96 -3.86
C MET A 75 -7.58 -0.04 -4.93
N GLN A 76 -6.91 -1.19 -5.01
CA GLN A 76 -7.27 -2.31 -5.90
C GLN A 76 -8.72 -2.75 -5.65
N ALA A 77 -9.10 -3.04 -4.40
CA ALA A 77 -10.46 -3.44 -4.07
C ALA A 77 -11.54 -2.40 -4.46
N LYS A 78 -11.25 -1.10 -4.33
CA LYS A 78 -12.16 -0.03 -4.78
C LYS A 78 -12.28 0.01 -6.30
N LEU A 79 -11.18 -0.19 -7.03
CA LEU A 79 -11.18 -0.24 -8.50
C LEU A 79 -11.94 -1.46 -9.01
N ASP A 80 -11.78 -2.61 -8.36
CA ASP A 80 -12.51 -3.83 -8.67
C ASP A 80 -14.02 -3.64 -8.53
N GLU A 81 -14.47 -2.98 -7.46
CA GLU A 81 -15.88 -2.67 -7.26
C GLU A 81 -16.42 -1.73 -8.36
N LEU A 82 -15.65 -0.71 -8.75
CA LEU A 82 -16.01 0.18 -9.86
C LEU A 82 -16.07 -0.56 -11.21
N LEU A 83 -15.09 -1.43 -11.51
CA LEU A 83 -15.09 -2.30 -12.69
C LEU A 83 -16.32 -3.22 -12.69
N ARG A 84 -16.68 -3.77 -11.54
CA ARG A 84 -17.87 -4.62 -11.39
C ARG A 84 -19.17 -3.85 -11.66
N ALA A 85 -19.25 -2.58 -11.26
CA ALA A 85 -20.41 -1.72 -11.49
C ALA A 85 -20.56 -1.27 -12.97
N VAL A 86 -19.46 -1.16 -13.73
CA VAL A 86 -19.50 -0.65 -15.12
C VAL A 86 -19.94 -1.76 -16.09
N ALA A 87 -21.05 -1.57 -16.80
CA ALA A 87 -21.65 -2.60 -17.67
C ALA A 87 -20.72 -3.11 -18.80
N LYS A 88 -19.87 -2.25 -19.37
CA LYS A 88 -18.92 -2.59 -20.44
C LYS A 88 -17.51 -2.91 -19.96
N ALA A 89 -17.27 -2.90 -18.65
CA ALA A 89 -15.97 -3.24 -18.09
C ALA A 89 -15.70 -4.73 -18.25
N ARG A 90 -14.42 -5.07 -18.42
CA ARG A 90 -13.95 -6.43 -18.61
C ARG A 90 -13.60 -7.03 -17.26
N GLU A 91 -14.22 -8.16 -16.94
CA GLU A 91 -13.99 -8.84 -15.66
C GLU A 91 -12.57 -9.41 -15.53
N GLU A 92 -11.86 -9.63 -16.64
CA GLU A 92 -10.46 -10.10 -16.66
C GLU A 92 -9.47 -9.14 -15.98
N PHE A 93 -9.87 -7.90 -15.71
CA PHE A 93 -9.05 -6.90 -14.99
C PHE A 93 -9.31 -6.86 -13.48
N ILE A 94 -10.37 -7.52 -12.99
CA ILE A 94 -10.67 -7.60 -11.56
C ILE A 94 -9.66 -8.56 -10.92
N GLY A 95 -8.93 -8.10 -9.90
CA GLY A 95 -7.90 -8.89 -9.22
C GLY A 95 -6.67 -9.22 -10.10
N ILE A 96 -6.38 -8.39 -11.11
CA ILE A 96 -5.25 -8.58 -12.03
C ILE A 96 -3.89 -8.61 -11.31
N GLU A 97 -3.79 -8.00 -10.14
CA GLU A 97 -2.60 -7.97 -9.28
C GLU A 97 -2.19 -9.34 -8.70
N HIS A 98 -3.08 -10.34 -8.77
CA HIS A 98 -2.79 -11.70 -8.34
C HIS A 98 -2.19 -12.56 -9.45
N LEU A 99 -2.17 -12.07 -10.69
CA LEU A 99 -1.56 -12.74 -11.82
C LEU A 99 -0.04 -12.58 -11.83
N THR A 100 0.63 -13.53 -12.46
CA THR A 100 2.07 -13.41 -12.71
C THR A 100 2.36 -12.35 -13.77
N ASP A 101 3.57 -11.79 -13.76
CA ASP A 101 4.00 -10.80 -14.77
C ASP A 101 3.81 -11.30 -16.21
N VAL A 102 4.02 -12.61 -16.44
CA VAL A 102 3.83 -13.25 -17.75
C VAL A 102 2.36 -13.25 -18.18
N GLU A 103 1.45 -13.50 -17.25
CA GLU A 103 0.00 -13.49 -17.50
C GLU A 103 -0.50 -12.06 -17.75
N ILE A 104 -0.04 -11.08 -16.96
CA ILE A 104 -0.35 -9.66 -17.15
C ILE A 104 0.13 -9.19 -18.54
N GLU A 105 1.36 -9.55 -18.92
CA GLU A 105 1.92 -9.20 -20.23
C GLU A 105 1.14 -9.85 -21.38
N LYS A 106 0.62 -11.06 -21.20
CA LYS A 106 -0.24 -11.73 -22.18
C LYS A 106 -1.55 -10.98 -22.39
N ILE A 107 -2.20 -10.54 -21.31
CA ILE A 107 -3.44 -9.73 -21.36
C ILE A 107 -3.16 -8.39 -22.05
N ARG A 108 -2.06 -7.73 -21.69
CA ARG A 108 -1.63 -6.47 -22.31
C ARG A 108 -1.43 -6.62 -23.83
N LYS A 109 -0.74 -7.67 -24.27
CA LYS A 109 -0.55 -7.95 -25.70
C LYS A 109 -1.87 -8.24 -26.42
N GLN A 110 -2.80 -8.95 -25.80
CA GLN A 110 -4.13 -9.19 -26.38
C GLN A 110 -4.92 -7.90 -26.60
N MET A 111 -4.76 -6.92 -25.71
CA MET A 111 -5.34 -5.58 -25.86
C MET A 111 -4.69 -4.78 -26.99
N GLU A 112 -3.35 -4.73 -27.04
CA GLU A 112 -2.61 -4.00 -28.07
C GLU A 112 -2.92 -4.52 -29.49
N HIS A 113 -3.23 -5.81 -29.63
CA HIS A 113 -3.59 -6.43 -30.91
C HIS A 113 -5.10 -6.39 -31.21
N GLY A 114 -5.91 -5.67 -30.43
CA GLY A 114 -7.35 -5.49 -30.68
C GLY A 114 -8.21 -6.76 -30.54
N LYS A 115 -7.67 -7.85 -29.99
CA LYS A 115 -8.38 -9.15 -29.81
C LYS A 115 -9.21 -9.21 -28.53
N GLY A 116 -9.45 -8.08 -27.89
CA GLY A 116 -10.15 -8.06 -26.62
C GLY A 116 -11.66 -8.19 -26.80
N SER A 117 -12.25 -9.34 -26.43
CA SER A 117 -13.71 -9.50 -26.37
C SER A 117 -14.36 -8.42 -25.50
N PRO A 118 -15.48 -7.81 -25.91
CA PRO A 118 -16.27 -6.95 -25.04
C PRO A 118 -16.67 -7.75 -23.80
N GLY A 119 -16.61 -7.14 -22.61
CA GLY A 119 -16.96 -7.78 -21.34
C GLY A 119 -18.34 -8.43 -21.44
N ASN A 120 -18.38 -9.76 -21.57
CA ASN A 120 -19.61 -10.52 -21.65
C ASN A 120 -20.07 -10.81 -20.22
N LYS A 121 -20.77 -9.86 -19.60
CA LYS A 121 -21.51 -10.12 -18.36
C LYS A 121 -22.74 -10.93 -18.75
N PRO A 122 -22.91 -12.19 -18.30
CA PRO A 122 -24.22 -12.83 -18.36
C PRO A 122 -25.16 -11.93 -17.55
N GLY A 123 -26.17 -11.36 -18.20
CA GLY A 123 -27.16 -10.55 -17.51
C GLY A 123 -27.80 -11.42 -16.42
N ALA A 124 -28.06 -10.86 -15.24
CA ALA A 124 -28.74 -11.55 -14.14
C ALA A 124 -30.06 -12.24 -14.56
N GLY A 125 -30.64 -11.88 -15.71
CA GLY A 125 -31.78 -12.56 -16.33
C GLY A 125 -31.50 -13.94 -16.94
N GLU A 126 -30.27 -14.24 -17.39
CA GLU A 126 -29.92 -15.56 -17.95
C GLU A 126 -29.76 -16.62 -16.85
N THR A 127 -29.25 -16.25 -15.67
CA THR A 127 -29.08 -17.17 -14.54
C THR A 127 -30.44 -17.67 -14.02
N VAL A 128 -31.46 -16.81 -14.01
CA VAL A 128 -32.82 -17.18 -13.61
C VAL A 128 -33.50 -18.06 -14.67
N GLY A 129 -33.27 -17.80 -15.96
CA GLY A 129 -33.79 -18.63 -17.06
C GLY A 129 -33.28 -20.07 -17.05
N HIS A 130 -32.03 -20.29 -16.62
CA HIS A 130 -31.46 -21.64 -16.49
C HIS A 130 -31.95 -22.41 -15.26
N LEU A 131 -32.38 -21.72 -14.20
CA LEU A 131 -32.97 -22.34 -13.00
C LEU A 131 -34.44 -22.70 -13.20
N LEU A 132 -35.19 -21.93 -14.01
CA LEU A 132 -36.59 -22.21 -14.33
C LEU A 132 -36.77 -23.29 -15.41
N LYS A 133 -35.76 -23.56 -16.25
CA LYS A 133 -35.78 -24.63 -17.25
C LYS A 133 -35.48 -26.03 -16.71
N ARG A 134 -35.18 -26.14 -15.40
CA ARG A 134 -34.85 -27.42 -14.74
C ARG A 134 -36.03 -28.05 -13.99
N HIS A 135 -37.25 -27.52 -14.16
CA HIS A 135 -38.49 -28.10 -13.65
C HIS A 135 -39.48 -28.40 -14.77
#